data_AF-A0A9D6Y2U2-F1
#
_entry.id   AF-A0A9D6Y2U2-F1
#
_cell.length_a   1.000
_cell.length_b   1.000
_cell.length_c   1.000
_cell.angle_alpha   90.00
_cell.angle_beta   90.00
_cell.angle_gamma   90.00
#
_symmetry.space_group_name_H-M   'P 1'
#
loop_
_entity.id
_entity.type
_entity.pdbx_description
1 polymer ?
#
loop_
_entity_poly.entity_id
_entity_poly.type
_entity_poly.pdbx_seq_one_letter_code
_entity_poly.pdbx_strand_id
1 'polypeptide(L)' 'MPFNLGAPELIIILVVVLVLFGFGKLRGMGGIMGKEIRSFKTSIKGEEEAGPKVATEPKREDITKAS' A
#
# COMPACT_ATOMS: atom_id res chain seq x y z
N MET A 1 8.63 26.72 21.64
CA MET A 1 8.86 26.64 20.18
C MET A 1 7.65 25.96 19.56
N PRO A 2 6.93 26.59 18.61
CA PRO A 2 5.52 26.28 18.32
C PRO A 2 5.27 25.22 17.23
N PHE A 3 6.21 24.31 16.97
CA PHE A 3 6.01 23.22 16.00
C PHE A 3 6.55 21.90 16.57
N ASN A 4 5.80 21.33 17.51
CA ASN A 4 5.98 19.93 17.84
C ASN A 4 5.34 19.14 16.68
N LEU A 5 6.16 18.66 15.74
CA LEU A 5 5.71 17.73 14.69
C LEU A 5 5.30 16.41 15.36
N GLY A 6 4.13 16.41 15.97
CA GLY A 6 3.56 15.28 16.65
C GLY A 6 2.76 14.40 15.71
N ALA A 7 2.25 13.29 16.27
CA ALA A 7 1.28 12.45 15.58
C ALA A 7 0.05 13.23 15.05
N PRO A 8 -0.51 14.24 15.76
CA PRO A 8 -1.66 15.00 15.26
C PRO A 8 -1.38 15.78 13.97
N GLU A 9 -0.24 16.46 13.88
CA GLU A 9 0.15 17.25 12.71
C GLU A 9 0.36 16.36 11.48
N LEU A 10 0.98 15.19 11.66
CA LEU A 10 1.15 14.21 10.58
C LEU A 10 -0.20 13.69 10.06
N ILE A 11 -1.19 13.49 10.93
CA ILE A 11 -2.54 13.07 10.53
C ILE A 11 -3.20 14.16 9.69
N ILE A 12 -3.08 15.43 10.08
CA ILE A 12 -3.67 16.56 9.32
C ILE A 12 -3.08 16.60 7.90
N ILE A 13 -1.75 16.50 7.78
CA ILE A 13 -1.07 16.49 6.48
C ILE A 13 -1.53 15.27 5.65
N LEU A 14 -1.63 14.09 6.27
CA LEU A 14 -2.10 12.87 5.61
C LEU A 14 -3.51 13.04 5.04
N VAL A 15 -4.42 13.68 5.77
CA VAL A 15 -5.78 13.97 5.31
C VAL A 15 -5.77 14.89 4.09
N VAL A 16 -4.96 15.96 4.10
CA VAL A 16 -4.83 16.87 2.94
C VAL A 16 -4.34 16.11 1.71
N VAL A 17 -3.30 15.29 1.85
CA VAL A 17 -2.77 14.45 0.76
C VAL A 17 -3.85 13.46 0.28
N LEU A 18 -4.61 12.84 1.18
CA LEU A 18 -5.71 11.94 0.83
C LEU A 18 -6.82 12.63 0.04
N VAL A 19 -7.13 13.88 0.33
CA VAL A 19 -8.11 14.67 -0.43
C VAL A 19 -7.59 14.99 -1.83
N LEU A 20 -6.32 15.39 -1.97
CA LEU A 20 -5.71 15.74 -3.25
C LEU A 20 -5.49 14.53 -4.17
N PHE A 21 -4.96 13.44 -3.61
CA PHE A 21 -4.60 12.25 -4.38
C PHE A 21 -5.73 11.21 -4.42
N GLY A 22 -6.64 11.21 -3.45
CA GLY A 22 -7.67 10.20 -3.25
C GLY A 22 -7.13 8.93 -2.57
N PHE A 23 -7.95 8.31 -1.72
CA PHE A 23 -7.60 7.05 -1.03
C PHE A 23 -7.28 5.90 -1.99
N GLY A 24 -7.95 5.85 -3.15
CA GLY A 24 -7.76 4.80 -4.16
C GLY A 24 -6.37 4.78 -4.78
N LYS A 25 -5.81 5.95 -5.11
CA LYS A 25 -4.47 6.05 -5.74
C LYS A 25 -3.37 5.68 -4.75
N LEU A 26 -3.45 6.16 -3.51
CA LEU A 26 -2.51 5.82 -2.45
C LEU A 26 -2.48 4.31 -2.15
N ARG A 27 -3.64 3.65 -2.07
CA ARG A 27 -3.70 2.18 -1.87
C ARG A 27 -3.13 1.41 -3.06
N GLY A 28 -3.43 1.84 -4.29
CA GLY A 28 -2.91 1.20 -5.51
C GLY A 28 -1.38 1.28 -5.61
N MET A 29 -0.82 2.47 -5.40
CA MET A 29 0.63 2.70 -5.41
C MET A 29 1.34 2.02 -4.23
N GLY A 30 0.73 2.07 -3.04
CA GLY A 30 1.27 1.43 -1.84
C GLY A 30 1.38 -0.09 -1.96
N GLY A 31 0.48 -0.75 -2.71
CA GLY A 31 0.55 -2.19 -2.97
C GLY A 31 1.76 -2.60 -3.82
N ILE A 32 2.16 -1.77 -4.80
CA ILE A 32 3.34 -2.02 -5.65
C ILE A 32 4.62 -1.70 -4.87
N MET A 33 4.68 -0.49 -4.29
CA MET A 33 5.81 -0.04 -3.47
C MET A 33 6.07 -0.99 -2.29
N GLY A 34 5.01 -1.50 -1.65
CA GLY A 34 5.13 -2.43 -0.53
C GLY A 34 5.71 -3.79 -0.92
N LYS A 35 5.42 -4.29 -2.13
CA LYS A 35 6.03 -5.51 -2.66
C LYS A 35 7.52 -5.33 -2.90
N GLU A 36 7.91 -4.21 -3.52
CA GLU A 36 9.31 -3.87 -3.78
C GLU A 36 10.11 -3.67 -2.50
N ILE A 37 9.57 -2.93 -1.52
CA ILE A 37 10.19 -2.75 -0.20
C ILE A 37 10.33 -4.11 0.51
N ARG A 38 9.33 -5.00 0.39
CA ARG A 38 9.40 -6.33 1.00
C ARG A 38 10.50 -7.17 0.37
N SER A 39 10.61 -7.18 -0.96
CA SER A 39 11.70 -7.84 -1.68
C SER A 39 13.07 -7.24 -1.31
N PHE A 40 13.18 -5.93 -1.23
CA PHE A 40 14.41 -5.24 -0.81
C PHE A 40 14.82 -5.64 0.62
N LYS A 41 13.86 -5.69 1.54
CA LYS A 41 14.10 -6.13 2.92
C LYS A 41 14.51 -7.61 2.98
N THR A 42 13.88 -8.47 2.20
CA THR A 42 14.23 -9.90 2.13
C THR A 42 15.64 -10.09 1.59
N SER A 43 16.04 -9.37 0.53
CA SER A 43 17.40 -9.43 -0.01
C SER A 43 18.46 -8.92 0.97
N ILE A 44 18.15 -7.89 1.75
CA ILE A 44 19.06 -7.36 2.79
C ILE A 44 19.18 -8.31 3.98
N LYS A 45 18.09 -9.00 4.36
CA LYS A 45 18.07 -9.83 5.57
C LYS A 45 18.71 -11.21 5.39
N GLY A 46 19.11 -11.57 4.17
CA GLY A 46 19.60 -12.92 3.89
C GLY A 46 18.45 -13.93 3.82
N GLU A 47 18.62 -14.88 2.92
CA GLU A 47 17.58 -15.69 2.29
C GLU A 47 16.99 -16.77 3.22
N GLU A 48 16.10 -16.43 4.17
CA GLU A 48 15.47 -17.49 4.99
C GLU A 48 14.01 -17.29 5.43
N GLU A 49 13.22 -16.42 4.78
CA GLU A 49 11.75 -16.48 4.96
C GLU A 49 11.00 -16.17 3.66
N ALA A 50 10.82 -17.19 2.83
CA ALA A 50 9.91 -17.16 1.70
C ALA A 50 8.47 -17.36 2.17
N GLY A 51 7.67 -16.29 2.15
CA GLY A 51 6.21 -16.38 2.27
C GLY A 51 5.53 -15.68 1.09
N PRO A 52 4.95 -16.42 0.12
CA PRO A 52 4.11 -15.80 -0.89
C PRO A 52 2.72 -15.55 -0.30
N LYS A 53 2.12 -14.40 -0.66
CA LYS A 53 0.67 -14.13 -0.85
C LYS A 53 0.40 -12.63 -0.71
N VAL A 54 0.57 -11.89 -1.81
CA VAL A 54 -0.36 -10.79 -2.13
C VAL A 54 -0.61 -10.83 -3.64
N ALA A 55 -1.40 -11.82 -4.04
CA ALA A 55 -2.26 -11.68 -5.20
C ALA A 55 -3.27 -10.57 -4.85
N THR A 56 -3.07 -9.38 -5.41
CA THR A 56 -4.21 -8.55 -5.77
C THR A 56 -4.52 -8.90 -7.21
N GLU A 57 -5.01 -10.13 -7.43
CA GLU A 57 -5.98 -10.31 -8.49
C GLU A 57 -7.23 -9.57 -8.02
N PRO A 58 -7.76 -8.59 -8.78
CA PRO A 58 -9.17 -8.32 -8.66
C PRO A 58 -9.84 -9.61 -9.12
N LYS A 59 -10.41 -10.34 -8.16
CA LYS A 59 -11.35 -11.43 -8.38
C LYS A 59 -12.38 -10.96 -9.42
N ARG A 60 -12.20 -11.38 -10.68
CA ARG A 60 -13.26 -11.37 -11.68
C ARG A 60 -14.18 -12.55 -11.34
N GLU A 61 -15.11 -12.27 -10.45
CA GLU A 61 -16.39 -12.96 -10.26
C GLU A 61 -17.42 -11.99 -10.90
N ASP A 62 -18.35 -12.34 -11.78
CA ASP A 62 -18.97 -13.61 -12.12
C ASP A 62 -19.69 -13.48 -13.48
N ILE A 63 -19.65 -14.57 -14.26
CA ILE A 63 -20.79 -15.18 -14.97
C ILE A 63 -21.68 -14.25 -15.83
N THR A 64 -21.45 -14.25 -17.15
CA THR A 64 -22.51 -14.35 -18.19
C THR A 64 -21.89 -14.76 -19.52
N LYS A 65 -21.49 -16.03 -19.61
CA LYS A 65 -21.49 -16.76 -20.88
C LYS A 65 -22.45 -17.93 -20.71
N ALA A 66 -23.75 -17.65 -20.84
CA ALA A 66 -24.81 -18.64 -21.04
C ALA A 66 -26.11 -17.92 -21.45
N SER A 67 -26.18 -17.47 -22.71
CA SER A 67 -27.39 -17.38 -23.55
C SER A 67 -26.94 -17.07 -24.97
#